data_AF-A0A2P6VHB6-F1
#
_entry.id   AF-A0A2P6VHB6-F1
#
_cell.length_a   1.000
_cell.length_b   1.000
_cell.length_c   1.000
_cell.angle_alpha   90.00
_cell.angle_beta   90.00
_cell.angle_gamma   90.00
#
_symmetry.space_group_name_H-M   'P 1'
#
loop_
_entity.id
_entity.type
_entity.pdbx_description
1 polymer ?
#
loop_
_entity_poly.entity_id
_entity_poly.type
_entity_poly.pdbx_seq_one_letter_code
_entity_poly.pdbx_strand_id
1 'polypeptide(L)' 'MPHLEDILALKPACVWLQSGITNHEFEQKLAAAGIRVVPSRCLKVDRAAACGRSHL' A
#
# COMPACT_ATOMS: atom_id res chain seq x y z
N MET A 1 -10.58 13.81 0.83
CA MET A 1 -10.01 12.44 0.77
C MET A 1 -9.74 11.98 2.19
N PRO A 2 -10.58 11.11 2.77
CA PRO A 2 -10.42 10.69 4.17
C PRO A 2 -9.08 9.97 4.37
N HIS A 3 -8.48 10.12 5.56
CA HIS A 3 -7.21 9.51 6.00
C HIS A 3 -5.89 9.98 5.37
N LEU A 4 -5.89 10.79 4.30
CA LEU A 4 -4.63 11.25 3.70
C LEU A 4 -3.76 12.04 4.70
N GLU A 5 -4.35 13.04 5.34
CA GLU A 5 -3.64 13.92 6.28
C GLU A 5 -3.06 13.14 7.47
N ASP A 6 -3.83 12.19 8.01
CA ASP A 6 -3.40 11.33 9.12
C ASP A 6 -2.18 10.49 8.73
N ILE A 7 -2.17 9.94 7.51
CA ILE A 7 -1.07 9.11 7.00
C ILE A 7 0.17 9.95 6.70
N LEU A 8 -0.01 11.15 6.13
CA LEU A 8 1.08 12.09 5.89
C LEU A 8 1.72 12.56 7.21
N ALA A 9 0.93 12.72 8.27
CA ALA A 9 1.43 13.04 9.61
C ALA A 9 2.21 11.87 10.23
N LEU A 10 1.72 10.64 10.07
CA LEU A 10 2.38 9.43 10.59
C LEU A 10 3.71 9.10 9.87
N LYS A 11 3.82 9.44 8.58
CA LYS A 11 4.98 9.13 7.71
C LYS A 11 5.44 7.66 7.78
N PRO A 12 4.55 6.69 7.53
CA PRO A 12 4.96 5.29 7.49
C PRO A 12 5.95 5.06 6.34
N ALA A 13 6.82 4.05 6.49
CA ALA A 13 7.74 3.66 5.43
C ALA A 13 7.03 3.13 4.17
N CYS A 14 5.82 2.58 4.34
CA CYS A 14 5.02 2.03 3.27
C CYS A 14 3.53 2.10 3.59
N VAL A 15 2.70 2.38 2.58
CA VAL A 15 1.25 2.21 2.59
C VAL A 15 0.89 1.10 1.61
N TRP A 16 0.09 0.14 2.08
CA TRP A 16 -0.32 -1.02 1.31
C TRP A 16 -1.84 -1.01 1.12
N LEU A 17 -2.29 -0.79 -0.11
CA LEU A 17 -3.70 -0.84 -0.47
C LEU A 17 -4.07 -2.29 -0.78
N GLN A 18 -5.03 -2.84 -0.03
CA GLN A 18 -5.50 -4.21 -0.25
C GLN A 18 -6.10 -4.38 -1.65
N SER A 19 -6.16 -5.62 -2.13
CA SER A 19 -6.73 -5.96 -3.44
C SER A 19 -8.08 -5.28 -3.68
N GLY A 20 -8.20 -4.62 -4.83
CA GLY A 20 -9.40 -3.88 -5.23
C GLY A 20 -9.49 -2.45 -4.70
N ILE A 21 -8.57 -2.01 -3.83
CA ILE A 21 -8.48 -0.63 -3.35
C ILE A 21 -7.46 0.13 -4.21
N THR A 22 -7.95 1.12 -4.95
CA THR A 22 -7.13 1.99 -5.81
C THR A 22 -7.64 3.42 -5.73
N ASN A 23 -6.72 4.39 -5.67
CA ASN A 23 -7.03 5.80 -5.83
C ASN A 23 -5.76 6.52 -6.31
N HIS A 24 -5.72 6.83 -7.60
CA HIS A 24 -4.54 7.39 -8.24
C HIS A 24 -4.07 8.71 -7.61
N GLU A 25 -5.01 9.60 -7.23
CA GLU A 25 -4.66 10.87 -6.58
C GLU A 25 -4.06 10.64 -5.19
N PHE A 26 -4.61 9.69 -4.43
CA PHE A 26 -4.09 9.29 -3.11
C PHE A 26 -2.68 8.71 -3.21
N GLU A 27 -2.49 7.78 -4.14
CA GLU A 27 -1.21 7.12 -4.39
C GLU A 27 -0.13 8.13 -4.80
N GLN A 28 -0.47 9.06 -5.69
CA GLN A 28 0.45 10.13 -6.12
C GLN A 28 0.84 11.06 -4.97
N LYS A 29 -0.11 11.49 -4.13
CA LYS A 29 0.19 12.38 -2.99
C LYS A 29 1.09 11.71 -1.96
N LEU A 30 0.88 10.42 -1.68
CA LEU A 30 1.75 9.65 -0.79
C LEU A 30 3.15 9.44 -1.38
N ALA A 31 3.24 9.10 -2.67
CA ALA A 31 4.52 8.94 -3.36
C ALA A 31 5.32 10.25 -3.39
N ALA A 32 4.66 11.38 -3.66
CA ALA A 32 5.30 12.71 -3.62
C ALA A 32 5.81 13.08 -2.22
N ALA A 33 5.20 12.56 -1.16
CA ALA A 33 5.67 12.71 0.22
C ALA A 33 6.79 11.73 0.60
N GLY A 34 7.28 10.91 -0.34
CA GLY A 34 8.35 9.93 -0.11
C GLY A 34 7.89 8.63 0.55
N ILE A 35 6.58 8.41 0.68
CA ILE A 35 6.01 7.18 1.24
C ILE A 35 5.91 6.14 0.12
N ARG A 36 6.43 4.94 0.35
CA ARG A 36 6.28 3.84 -0.61
C ARG A 36 4.81 3.42 -0.68
N VAL A 37 4.27 3.27 -1.88
CA VAL A 37 2.88 2.84 -2.07
C VAL A 37 2.86 1.50 -2.81
N VAL A 38 2.12 0.54 -2.26
CA VAL A 38 1.81 -0.74 -2.92
C VAL A 38 0.31 -0.76 -3.23
N PRO A 39 -0.11 -0.54 -4.49
CA PRO A 39 -1.52 -0.44 -4.84
C PRO A 39 -2.14 -1.82 -5.12
N SER A 40 -3.41 -2.02 -4.75
CA SER A 40 -4.25 -3.18 -5.09
C SER A 40 -3.59 -4.57 -4.97
N ARG A 41 -2.99 -4.88 -3.81
CA ARG A 41 -2.36 -6.19 -3.56
C ARG A 41 -2.80 -6.82 -2.25
N CYS A 42 -2.85 -8.15 -2.18
CA CYS A 42 -3.15 -8.86 -0.94
C CYS A 42 -1.85 -9.17 -0.19
N LEU A 43 -1.69 -8.62 1.01
CA LEU A 43 -0.48 -8.80 1.82
C LEU A 43 -0.24 -10.28 2.17
N LYS A 44 -1.31 -11.04 2.41
CA LYS A 44 -1.24 -12.49 2.70
C LYS A 44 -0.65 -13.26 1.52
N VAL A 45 -1.17 -13.03 0.32
CA VAL A 45 -0.75 -13.73 -0.91
C VAL A 45 0.69 -13.36 -1.25
N ASP A 46 1.05 -12.08 -1.19
CA ASP A 46 2.41 -11.66 -1.49
C ASP A 46 3.43 -12.14 -0.48
N ARG A 47 3.06 -12.22 0.80
CA ARG A 47 3.91 -12.83 1.81
C ARG A 47 4.11 -14.33 1.54
N ALA A 48 3.06 -15.05 1.14
CA ALA A 48 3.18 -16.46 0.79
C ALA A 48 4.10 -16.68 -0.42
N ALA A 49 3.91 -15.88 -1.48
CA ALA A 49 4.74 -15.89 -2.69
C ALA A 49 6.20 -15.57 -2.40
N ALA A 50 6.48 -14.55 -1.58
CA ALA A 50 7.85 -14.17 -1.21
C ALA A 50 8.54 -15.20 -0.30
N CYS A 51 7.77 -15.96 0.49
CA CYS A 51 8.31 -16.97 1.43
C CYS A 51 8.41 -18.37 0.81
N GLY A 52 8.14 -18.54 -0.49
CA GLY A 52 8.20 -19.84 -1.18
C GLY A 52 7.13 -20.84 -0.74
N ARG A 53 6.11 -20.39 0.00
CA ARG A 53 4.91 -21.19 0.32
C ARG A 53 3.86 -20.92 -0.73
N SER A 54 4.04 -21.53 -1.90
CA SER A 54 2.98 -21.56 -2.91
C SER A 54 1.80 -22.37 -2.36
N HIS A 55 0.71 -21.71 -2.00
CA HIS A 55 -0.62 -22.34 -1.87
C HIS A 55 -1.17 -22.57 -3.29
N LEU A 56 -0.45 -23.37 -4.08
CA LEU A 56 -0.99 -24.01 -5.28
C LEU A 56 -1.58 -25.35 -4.85
#